data_AF-A0A3A5UY68-F1
#
_entry.id   AF-A0A3A5UY68-F1
#
_cell.length_a   1.000
_cell.length_b   1.000
_cell.length_c   1.000
_cell.angle_alpha   90.00
_cell.angle_beta   90.00
_cell.angle_gamma   90.00
#
_symmetry.space_group_name_H-M   'P 1'
#
loop_
_entity.id
_entity.type
_entity.pdbx_description
1 polymer ?
#
loop_
_entity_poly.entity_id
_entity_poly.type
_entity_poly.pdbx_seq_one_letter_code
_entity_poly.pdbx_strand_id
1 'polypeptide(L)'
;MEIDEKREEIESLVKSWNGSEMWFQERHLQFPGTVEITTNDWGITIVIISKYFRKFSVSGCWEIIRVSGSRISALYCGWTLDKEMIWPELGIYPSIVNEGEE
;
A
#
# COMPACT_ATOMS: atom_id res chain seq x y z
N MET A 1 -14.38 20.86 6.88
CA MET A 1 -14.23 19.48 6.41
C MET A 1 -14.44 18.60 7.61
N GLU A 2 -15.63 18.02 7.68
CA GLU A 2 -16.01 17.12 8.76
C GLU A 2 -15.14 15.86 8.69
N ILE A 3 -14.98 15.16 9.81
CA ILE A 3 -14.11 13.97 9.90
C ILE A 3 -14.57 12.88 8.92
N ASP A 4 -15.88 12.82 8.63
CA ASP A 4 -16.49 11.83 7.76
C ASP A 4 -16.20 12.07 6.27
N GLU A 5 -16.21 13.32 5.80
CA GLU A 5 -15.83 13.68 4.41
C GLU A 5 -14.39 13.25 4.10
N LYS A 6 -13.48 13.45 5.07
CA LYS A 6 -12.08 13.00 4.96
C LYS A 6 -11.96 11.48 4.88
N ARG A 7 -12.79 10.75 5.63
CA ARG A 7 -12.78 9.29 5.63
C ARG A 7 -13.24 8.76 4.29
N GLU A 8 -14.32 9.28 3.72
CA GLU A 8 -14.86 8.83 2.43
C GLU A 8 -13.87 9.05 1.28
N GLU A 9 -13.20 10.20 1.25
CA GLU A 9 -12.15 10.49 0.27
C GLU A 9 -10.97 9.51 0.40
N ILE A 10 -10.49 9.28 1.62
CA ILE A 10 -9.41 8.33 1.90
C ILE A 10 -9.83 6.91 1.51
N GLU A 11 -11.02 6.49 1.91
CA GLU A 11 -11.56 5.17 1.64
C GLU A 11 -11.70 4.92 0.14
N SER A 12 -12.24 5.89 -0.60
CA SER A 12 -12.37 5.84 -2.06
C SER A 12 -11.00 5.74 -2.74
N LEU A 13 -10.05 6.58 -2.32
CA LEU A 13 -8.70 6.57 -2.87
C LEU A 13 -8.00 5.23 -2.63
N VAL A 14 -8.04 4.70 -1.40
CA VAL A 14 -7.36 3.44 -1.08
C VAL A 14 -8.04 2.25 -1.77
N LYS A 15 -9.37 2.22 -1.86
CA LYS A 15 -10.09 1.20 -2.64
C LYS A 15 -9.71 1.21 -4.12
N SER A 16 -9.41 2.38 -4.69
CA SER A 16 -8.97 2.48 -6.09
C SER A 16 -7.65 1.75 -6.37
N TRP A 17 -6.88 1.41 -5.33
CA TRP A 17 -5.62 0.68 -5.43
C TRP A 17 -5.79 -0.84 -5.32
N ASN A 18 -7.01 -1.32 -5.06
CA ASN A 18 -7.27 -2.75 -4.99
C ASN A 18 -6.92 -3.45 -6.31
N GLY A 19 -6.12 -4.51 -6.23
CA GLY A 19 -5.58 -5.23 -7.38
C GLY A 19 -4.38 -4.58 -8.04
N SER A 20 -3.91 -3.41 -7.58
CA SER A 20 -2.69 -2.79 -8.09
C SER A 20 -1.43 -3.36 -7.43
N GLU A 21 -0.29 -3.26 -8.12
CA GLU A 21 1.01 -3.53 -7.51
C GLU A 21 1.44 -2.34 -6.65
N MET A 22 1.86 -2.62 -5.41
CA MET A 22 2.44 -1.63 -4.50
C MET A 22 3.67 -2.21 -3.81
N TRP A 23 4.57 -1.32 -3.41
CA TRP A 23 5.76 -1.64 -2.65
C TRP A 23 5.49 -1.58 -1.17
N PHE A 24 5.56 -2.74 -0.52
CA PHE A 24 5.56 -2.84 0.93
C PHE A 24 6.92 -2.44 1.49
N GLN A 25 6.89 -1.73 2.62
CA GLN A 25 8.05 -1.29 3.38
C GLN A 25 7.77 -1.40 4.87
N GLU A 26 8.62 -2.14 5.59
CA GLU A 26 8.67 -2.15 7.05
C GLU A 26 10.10 -2.45 7.51
N ARG A 27 10.78 -1.45 8.08
CA ARG A 27 12.20 -1.54 8.49
C ARG A 27 13.07 -2.04 7.31
N HIS A 28 13.69 -3.21 7.45
CA HIS A 28 14.56 -3.84 6.44
C HIS A 28 13.82 -4.79 5.49
N LEU A 29 12.49 -4.83 5.57
CA LEU A 29 11.65 -5.67 4.73
C LEU A 29 10.97 -4.80 3.68
N GLN A 30 11.27 -5.09 2.41
CA GLN A 30 10.75 -4.31 1.30
C GLN A 30 10.57 -5.18 0.07
N PHE A 31 9.39 -5.13 -0.55
CA PHE A 31 9.10 -5.91 -1.76
C PHE A 31 7.81 -5.44 -2.44
N PRO A 32 7.68 -5.62 -3.76
CA PRO A 32 6.43 -5.36 -4.47
C PRO A 32 5.44 -6.52 -4.27
N GLY A 33 4.16 -6.20 -4.30
CA GLY A 33 3.09 -7.19 -4.32
C GLY A 33 1.76 -6.59 -4.76
N THR A 34 0.88 -7.45 -5.26
CA THR A 34 -0.51 -7.07 -5.54
C THR A 34 -1.27 -6.94 -4.23
N VAL A 35 -2.01 -5.84 -4.07
CA VAL A 35 -2.77 -5.55 -2.85
C VAL A 35 -4.24 -5.94 -3.00
N GLU A 36 -4.79 -6.66 -2.03
CA GLU A 36 -6.23 -6.86 -1.85
C GLU A 36 -6.67 -6.01 -0.64
N ILE A 37 -7.59 -5.07 -0.86
CA ILE A 37 -7.97 -4.04 0.10
C ILE A 37 -9.41 -4.25 0.52
N THR A 38 -9.62 -4.29 1.83
CA THR A 38 -10.94 -4.31 2.45
C THR A 38 -11.04 -3.18 3.48
N THR A 39 -12.21 -2.57 3.58
CA THR A 39 -12.48 -1.46 4.50
C THR A 39 -13.75 -1.73 5.28
N ASN A 40 -13.83 -1.19 6.48
CA ASN A 40 -15.01 -1.22 7.33
C ASN A 40 -15.05 0.01 8.24
N ASP A 41 -15.96 0.04 9.20
CA ASP A 41 -16.12 1.18 10.11
C ASP A 41 -14.93 1.42 11.03
N TRP A 42 -14.11 0.40 11.28
CA TRP A 42 -12.90 0.54 12.08
C TRP A 42 -11.71 1.05 11.27
N GLY A 43 -11.54 0.58 10.03
CA GLY A 43 -10.34 0.89 9.25
C GLY A 43 -10.17 0.09 7.99
N ILE A 44 -8.91 -0.17 7.65
CA ILE A 44 -8.48 -0.85 6.44
C ILE A 44 -7.72 -2.12 6.80
N THR A 45 -7.93 -3.17 6.03
CA THR A 45 -7.07 -4.36 5.98
C THR A 45 -6.57 -4.53 4.55
N ILE A 46 -5.25 -4.67 4.42
CA ILE A 46 -4.55 -4.83 3.15
C ILE A 46 -3.80 -6.15 3.19
N VAL A 47 -4.15 -7.03 2.27
CA VAL A 47 -3.49 -8.31 2.06
C VAL A 47 -2.56 -8.14 0.87
N ILE A 48 -1.31 -8.56 1.01
CA ILE A 48 -0.27 -8.35 0.00
C ILE A 48 0.21 -9.71 -0.48
N ILE A 49 0.08 -9.92 -1.78
CA ILE A 49 0.45 -11.14 -2.49
C ILE A 49 1.70 -10.84 -3.30
N SER A 50 2.81 -11.49 -2.95
CA SER A 50 4.10 -11.30 -3.58
C SER A 50 4.76 -12.64 -3.90
N LYS A 51 5.62 -12.65 -4.92
CA LYS A 51 6.53 -13.77 -5.19
C LYS A 51 7.81 -13.72 -4.33
N TYR A 52 8.10 -12.56 -3.73
CA TYR A 52 9.33 -12.31 -2.96
C TYR A 52 9.14 -12.57 -1.46
N PHE A 53 7.90 -12.69 -1.00
CA PHE A 53 7.57 -12.92 0.40
C PHE A 53 6.28 -13.71 0.52
N ARG A 54 6.07 -14.37 1.67
CA ARG A 54 4.81 -15.06 1.95
C ARG A 54 3.63 -14.09 1.92
N LYS A 55 2.45 -14.58 1.54
CA LYS A 55 1.18 -13.84 1.69
C LYS A 55 1.09 -13.32 3.12
N PHE A 56 0.86 -12.03 3.28
CA PHE A 56 0.77 -11.39 4.58
C PHE A 56 -0.25 -10.25 4.53
N SER A 57 -0.67 -9.77 5.70
CA SER A 57 -1.66 -8.72 5.81
C SER A 57 -1.23 -7.69 6.84
N VAL A 58 -1.55 -6.43 6.54
CA VAL A 58 -1.45 -5.31 7.49
C VAL A 58 -2.81 -4.64 7.61
N SER A 59 -3.05 -4.00 8.75
CA SER A 59 -4.29 -3.31 9.03
C SER A 59 -4.02 -2.03 9.82
N GLY A 60 -4.92 -1.07 9.74
CA GLY A 60 -4.86 0.16 10.54
C GLY A 60 -6.21 0.84 10.63
N CYS A 61 -6.48 1.45 11.79
CA CYS A 61 -7.71 2.19 12.01
C CYS A 61 -7.66 3.58 11.37
N TRP A 62 -8.83 4.14 11.03
CA TRP A 62 -8.93 5.42 10.34
C TRP A 62 -8.19 6.56 11.06
N GLU A 63 -8.12 6.52 12.39
CA GLU A 63 -7.47 7.54 13.22
C GLU A 63 -5.95 7.57 13.09
N ILE A 64 -5.32 6.47 12.66
CA ILE A 64 -3.86 6.35 12.53
C ILE A 64 -3.40 6.17 11.08
N ILE A 65 -4.32 5.92 10.15
CA ILE A 65 -4.01 5.80 8.74
C ILE A 65 -3.66 7.18 8.16
N ARG A 66 -2.55 7.22 7.43
CA ARG A 66 -2.10 8.39 6.66
C ARG A 66 -2.03 7.98 5.21
N VAL A 67 -2.75 8.72 4.36
CA VAL A 67 -2.78 8.50 2.92
C VAL A 67 -2.34 9.78 2.20
N SER A 68 -1.48 9.61 1.20
CA SER A 68 -1.13 10.61 0.19
C SER A 68 -1.22 9.97 -1.19
N GLY A 69 -1.15 10.76 -2.27
CA GLY A 69 -1.55 10.35 -3.62
C GLY A 69 -1.10 8.95 -4.10
N SER A 70 0.11 8.50 -3.72
CA SER A 70 0.63 7.16 -4.04
C SER A 70 0.87 6.25 -2.83
N ARG A 71 0.69 6.75 -1.60
CA ARG A 71 1.24 6.14 -0.39
C ARG A 71 0.20 6.00 0.71
N ILE A 72 0.20 4.87 1.39
CA ILE A 72 -0.53 4.63 2.63
C ILE A 72 0.41 4.09 3.72
N SER A 73 0.20 4.54 4.94
CA SER A 73 0.92 4.07 6.12
C SER A 73 0.04 4.16 7.36
N ALA A 74 0.40 3.44 8.41
CA ALA A 74 -0.20 3.59 9.73
C ALA A 74 0.81 4.16 10.72
N LEU A 75 0.42 5.22 11.43
CA LEU A 75 1.21 5.77 12.53
C LEU A 75 1.46 4.67 13.58
N TYR A 76 2.66 4.64 14.14
CA TYR A 76 3.10 3.70 15.19
C TYR A 76 3.16 2.20 14.79
N CYS A 77 2.68 1.82 13.60
CA CYS A 77 2.70 0.42 13.13
C CYS A 77 3.86 0.10 12.18
N GLY A 78 4.62 1.09 11.71
CA GLY A 78 5.88 0.91 10.98
C GLY A 78 5.77 0.46 9.53
N TRP A 79 4.60 0.02 9.07
CA TRP A 79 4.38 -0.37 7.68
C TRP A 79 4.00 0.81 6.76
N THR A 80 4.44 0.74 5.52
CA THR A 80 4.09 1.66 4.43
C THR A 80 3.87 0.85 3.15
N LEU A 81 2.89 1.25 2.35
CA LEU A 81 2.73 0.86 0.95
C LEU A 81 2.86 2.10 0.08
N ASP A 82 3.61 2.01 -0.99
CA ASP A 82 3.77 3.09 -1.98
C ASP A 82 3.67 2.51 -3.39
N LYS A 83 3.13 3.28 -4.35
CA LYS A 83 3.13 2.87 -5.76
C LYS A 83 4.52 2.95 -6.38
N GLU A 84 5.41 3.75 -5.79
CA GLU A 84 6.76 3.96 -6.31
C GLU A 84 7.83 3.46 -5.33
N MET A 85 8.95 2.97 -5.89
CA MET A 85 10.14 2.59 -5.12
C MET A 85 11.41 3.05 -5.81
N ILE A 86 12.02 4.11 -5.29
CA ILE A 86 13.23 4.70 -5.86
C ILE A 86 14.50 3.95 -5.40
N TRP A 87 14.48 3.36 -4.20
CA TRP A 87 15.67 2.76 -3.58
C TRP A 87 15.37 1.38 -2.97
N PRO A 88 15.39 0.31 -3.77
CA PRO A 88 15.15 -1.03 -3.25
C PRO A 88 16.37 -1.57 -2.46
N GLU A 89 16.19 -1.96 -1.20
CA GLU A 89 17.23 -2.45 -0.29
C GLU A 89 17.64 -3.91 -0.53
N LEU A 90 16.79 -4.72 -1.19
CA LEU A 90 16.99 -6.18 -1.36
C LEU A 90 17.48 -6.60 -2.76
N GLY A 91 17.97 -5.67 -3.58
CA GLY A 91 18.30 -5.97 -4.99
C GLY A 91 17.09 -6.42 -5.81
N ILE A 92 15.87 -6.12 -5.32
CA ILE A 92 14.63 -6.32 -6.05
C ILE A 92 14.49 -5.13 -6.98
N TYR A 93 14.78 -5.33 -8.25
CA TYR A 93 14.53 -4.31 -9.26
C TYR A 93 13.07 -4.42 -9.68
N PRO A 94 12.29 -3.31 -9.62
CA PRO A 94 10.99 -3.29 -10.30
C PRO A 94 11.24 -3.72 -11.74
N SER A 95 10.36 -4.58 -12.27
CA SER A 95 10.36 -4.89 -13.69
C SER A 95 10.30 -3.56 -14.41
N ILE A 96 11.39 -3.16 -15.08
CA ILE A 96 11.34 -2.02 -15.99
C ILE A 96 10.30 -2.46 -17.01
N VAL A 97 9.11 -1.86 -16.96
CA VAL A 97 8.18 -1.97 -18.07
C VAL A 97 8.95 -1.33 -19.21
N ASN A 98 9.48 -2.15 -20.11
CA ASN A 98 9.94 -1.65 -21.39
C ASN A 98 8.68 -1.13 -22.08
N GLU A 99 8.41 0.17 -21.96
CA GLU A 99 7.59 0.88 -22.93
C GLU A 99 8.39 0.91 -24.24
N GLY A 100 8.30 -0.20 -24.97
CA GLY A 100 9.06 -0.42 -26.19
C GLY A 100 8.39 -1.50 -27.05
N GLU A 101 7.76 -1.02 -28.12
CA GLU A 101 7.49 -1.70 -29.40
C GLU A 101 6.27 -2.63 -29.49
N GLU A 102 5.15 -2.07 -29.96
CA GLU A 102 4.44 -2.54 -31.17
C GLU A 102 3.94 -1.33 -31.99
#